data_AF-A0A836XCQ0-F1
#
_entry.id   AF-A0A836XCQ0-F1
#
_cell.length_a   1.000
_cell.length_b   1.000
_cell.length_c   1.000
_cell.angle_alpha   90.00
_cell.angle_beta   90.00
_cell.angle_gamma   90.00
#
_symmetry.space_group_name_H-M   'P 1'
#
loop_
_entity.id
_entity.type
_entity.pdbx_description
1 polymer ?
#
loop_
_entity_poly.entity_id
_entity_poly.type
_entity_poly.pdbx_seq_one_letter_code
_entity_poly.pdbx_strand_id
1 'polypeptide(L)'
;RTGEPDRELKIQHCRSDARGPLIKFTGIDTPEAARQQLVGGYLTVAGEDVAPLPEGAFYVFDVIGCEVWDQDLDVRRGVVLEVLAMPSTDVYAVRPDGGGEVLIPAVKNFVVSIDTEAQRITVQGVAELFKEGKGS
;
A
#
# COMPACT_ATOMS: atom_id res chain seq x y z
N ARG A 1 11.09 -14.65 9.34
CA ARG A 1 12.14 -15.67 9.02
C ARG A 1 11.93 -16.12 7.58
N THR A 2 12.96 -16.14 6.74
CA THR A 2 12.87 -16.62 5.36
C THR A 2 12.97 -18.14 5.36
N GLY A 3 11.89 -18.85 4.99
CA GLY A 3 11.92 -20.30 4.75
C GLY A 3 10.96 -21.19 5.55
N GLU A 4 10.15 -20.65 6.46
CA GLU A 4 9.03 -21.42 7.04
C GLU A 4 7.80 -21.29 6.13
N PRO A 5 7.11 -22.39 5.78
CA PRO A 5 5.90 -22.33 4.97
C PRO A 5 4.81 -21.57 5.70
N ASP A 6 3.99 -20.83 4.96
CA ASP A 6 2.83 -20.14 5.50
C ASP A 6 1.94 -21.13 6.26
N ARG A 7 1.62 -20.79 7.51
CA ARG A 7 0.76 -21.58 8.37
C ARG A 7 -0.55 -20.84 8.57
N GLU A 8 -1.65 -21.49 8.23
CA GLU A 8 -2.98 -20.96 8.45
C GLU A 8 -3.30 -20.90 9.95
N LEU A 9 -3.78 -19.74 10.42
CA LEU A 9 -4.17 -19.51 11.81
C LEU A 9 -5.58 -18.95 11.85
N LYS A 10 -6.46 -19.56 12.66
CA LYS A 10 -7.83 -19.08 12.85
C LYS A 10 -7.91 -18.03 13.95
N ILE A 11 -8.44 -16.85 13.63
CA ILE A 11 -8.70 -15.79 14.61
C ILE A 11 -9.80 -16.25 15.57
N GLN A 12 -9.49 -16.32 16.86
CA GLN A 12 -10.46 -16.59 17.93
C GLN A 12 -11.08 -15.29 18.47
N HIS A 13 -10.30 -14.21 18.55
CA HIS A 13 -10.77 -12.91 19.02
C HIS A 13 -9.88 -11.80 18.45
N CYS A 14 -10.45 -10.66 18.07
CA CYS A 14 -9.69 -9.48 17.71
C CYS A 14 -10.25 -8.26 18.44
N ARG A 15 -9.36 -7.36 18.87
CA ARG A 15 -9.72 -6.04 19.38
C ARG A 15 -8.62 -5.05 19.05
N SER A 16 -8.96 -3.77 19.03
CA SER A 16 -7.97 -2.70 18.86
C SER A 16 -7.85 -1.91 20.15
N ASP A 17 -6.63 -1.56 20.54
CA ASP A 17 -6.36 -0.60 21.61
C ASP A 17 -5.41 0.51 21.15
N ALA A 18 -5.04 1.43 22.04
CA ALA A 18 -4.19 2.56 21.73
C ALA A 18 -2.77 2.18 21.21
N ARG A 19 -2.35 0.93 21.37
CA ARG A 19 -1.05 0.41 20.93
C ARG A 19 -1.14 -0.37 19.63
N GLY A 20 -2.35 -0.62 19.13
CA GLY A 20 -2.61 -1.30 17.86
C GLY A 20 -3.57 -2.48 17.97
N PRO A 21 -3.65 -3.31 16.91
CA PRO A 21 -4.51 -4.48 16.87
C PRO A 21 -3.95 -5.61 17.76
N LEU A 22 -4.82 -6.17 18.59
CA LEU A 22 -4.59 -7.36 19.40
C LEU A 22 -5.43 -8.51 18.83
N ILE A 23 -4.74 -9.53 18.33
CA ILE A 23 -5.36 -10.71 17.71
C ILE A 23 -5.02 -11.95 18.55
N LYS A 24 -6.05 -12.69 18.94
CA LYS A 24 -5.95 -14.03 19.56
C LYS A 24 -6.20 -15.08 18.49
N PHE A 25 -5.29 -16.05 18.38
CA PHE A 25 -5.45 -17.20 17.48
C PHE A 25 -5.89 -18.44 18.25
N THR A 26 -6.70 -19.27 17.60
CA THR A 26 -7.16 -20.55 18.15
C THR A 26 -5.98 -21.49 18.35
N GLY A 27 -5.84 -22.08 19.54
CA GLY A 27 -4.74 -22.99 19.88
C GLY A 27 -3.45 -22.31 20.37
N ILE A 28 -3.45 -20.98 20.50
CA ILE A 28 -2.36 -20.21 21.12
C ILE A 28 -2.94 -19.48 22.34
N ASP A 29 -2.96 -20.18 23.47
CA ASP A 29 -3.64 -19.73 24.68
C ASP A 29 -2.70 -19.14 25.75
N THR A 30 -1.38 -19.21 25.54
CA THR A 30 -0.39 -18.67 26.48
C THR A 30 0.53 -17.63 25.83
N PRO A 31 0.97 -16.61 26.59
CA PRO A 31 1.95 -15.63 26.10
C PRO A 31 3.26 -16.27 25.65
N GLU A 32 3.71 -17.32 26.32
CA GLU A 32 4.92 -18.07 25.97
C GLU A 32 4.77 -18.75 24.60
N ALA A 33 3.63 -19.40 24.34
CA ALA A 33 3.35 -20.01 23.05
C ALA A 33 3.29 -18.97 21.92
N ALA A 34 2.65 -17.83 22.17
CA ALA A 34 2.62 -16.72 21.22
C ALA A 34 4.03 -16.18 20.92
N ARG A 35 4.87 -16.00 21.95
CA ARG A 35 6.25 -15.54 21.77
C ARG A 35 7.10 -16.51 20.97
N GLN A 36 6.97 -17.82 21.24
CA GLN A 36 7.75 -18.84 20.54
C GLN A 36 7.30 -19.01 19.09
N GLN A 37 6.00 -18.91 18.82
CA GLN A 37 5.43 -19.26 17.51
C GLN A 37 5.22 -18.06 16.57
N LEU A 38 5.00 -16.84 17.09
CA LEU A 38 4.51 -15.71 16.29
C LEU A 38 5.44 -14.50 16.25
N VAL A 39 6.24 -14.27 17.30
CA VAL A 39 7.07 -13.05 17.38
C VAL A 39 8.15 -13.07 16.30
N GLY A 40 8.20 -12.00 15.49
CA GLY A 40 9.10 -11.89 14.34
C GLY A 40 8.64 -12.65 13.08
N GLY A 41 7.43 -13.22 13.11
CA GLY A 41 6.73 -13.74 11.94
C GLY A 41 5.97 -12.65 11.18
N TYR A 42 5.66 -12.92 9.91
CA TYR A 42 4.76 -12.09 9.12
C TYR A 42 3.33 -12.59 9.28
N LEU A 43 2.38 -11.68 9.44
CA LEU A 43 0.96 -11.98 9.38
C LEU A 43 0.46 -11.64 7.97
N THR A 44 0.12 -12.66 7.20
CA THR A 44 -0.43 -12.52 5.85
C THR A 44 -1.91 -12.92 5.88
N VAL A 45 -2.70 -12.31 4.99
CA VAL A 45 -4.08 -12.69 4.72
C VAL A 45 -4.11 -13.19 3.28
N ALA A 46 -4.82 -14.29 3.02
CA ALA A 46 -5.00 -14.77 1.66
C ALA A 46 -5.71 -13.68 0.83
N GLY A 47 -5.29 -13.46 -0.41
CA GLY A 47 -5.85 -12.40 -1.27
C GLY A 47 -7.38 -12.49 -1.45
N GLU A 48 -7.94 -13.69 -1.31
CA GLU A 48 -9.38 -13.98 -1.37
C GLU A 48 -10.17 -13.62 -0.09
N ASP A 49 -9.50 -13.53 1.07
CA ASP A 49 -10.10 -13.16 2.36
C ASP A 49 -9.97 -11.65 2.66
N VAL A 50 -9.45 -10.90 1.69
CA VAL A 50 -9.30 -9.46 1.77
C VAL A 50 -10.69 -8.82 1.72
N ALA A 51 -11.04 -8.06 2.76
CA ALA A 51 -12.35 -7.43 2.86
C ALA A 51 -12.62 -6.55 1.62
N PRO A 52 -13.83 -6.59 1.03
CA PRO A 52 -14.15 -5.70 -0.08
C PRO A 52 -14.00 -4.26 0.38
N LEU A 53 -13.16 -3.51 -0.34
CA LEU A 53 -12.92 -2.11 -0.05
C LEU A 53 -14.16 -1.29 -0.48
N PRO A 54 -14.46 -0.19 0.23
CA PRO A 54 -15.43 0.79 -0.26
C PRO A 54 -14.98 1.32 -1.63
N GLU A 55 -15.95 1.75 -2.44
CA GLU A 55 -15.70 2.21 -3.81
C GLU A 55 -14.66 3.36 -3.82
N GLY A 56 -13.57 3.16 -4.56
CA GLY A 56 -12.45 4.11 -4.66
C GLY A 56 -11.38 3.98 -3.58
N ALA A 57 -11.43 2.96 -2.72
CA ALA A 57 -10.30 2.58 -1.87
C ALA A 57 -9.53 1.41 -2.49
N PHE A 58 -8.20 1.41 -2.30
CA PHE A 58 -7.29 0.40 -2.83
C PHE A 58 -6.29 0.00 -1.75
N TYR A 59 -5.82 -1.25 -1.78
CA TYR A 59 -4.76 -1.67 -0.87
C TYR A 59 -3.42 -1.08 -1.30
N VAL A 60 -2.63 -0.64 -0.31
CA VAL A 60 -1.29 -0.09 -0.55
C VAL A 60 -0.41 -1.09 -1.33
N PHE A 61 -0.53 -2.39 -1.05
CA PHE A 61 0.26 -3.41 -1.75
C PHE A 61 -0.13 -3.59 -3.22
N ASP A 62 -1.37 -3.25 -3.60
CA ASP A 62 -1.81 -3.28 -5.00
C ASP A 62 -1.37 -2.01 -5.75
N VAL A 63 -1.26 -0.89 -5.04
CA VAL A 63 -0.86 0.41 -5.59
C VAL A 63 0.64 0.49 -5.83
N ILE A 64 1.45 -0.07 -4.92
CA ILE A 64 2.92 -0.11 -5.08
C ILE A 64 3.27 -0.94 -6.32
N GLY A 65 4.15 -0.40 -7.17
CA GLY A 65 4.53 -1.02 -8.43
C GLY A 65 3.63 -0.66 -9.62
N CYS A 66 2.51 0.03 -9.40
CA CYS A 66 1.69 0.53 -10.51
C CYS A 66 2.41 1.62 -11.30
N GLU A 67 2.22 1.61 -12.61
CA GLU A 67 2.66 2.67 -13.51
C GLU A 67 1.74 3.88 -13.41
N VAL A 68 2.33 5.06 -13.29
CA VAL A 68 1.60 6.33 -13.23
C VAL A 68 1.60 6.97 -14.61
N TRP A 69 0.40 7.24 -15.14
CA TRP A 69 0.17 7.83 -16.45
C TRP A 69 -0.55 9.16 -16.31
N ASP A 70 0.02 10.20 -16.90
CA ASP A 70 -0.56 11.54 -16.96
C ASP A 70 -1.49 11.62 -18.17
N GLN A 71 -2.81 11.73 -17.93
CA GLN A 71 -3.79 11.77 -19.01
C GLN A 71 -3.77 13.08 -19.81
N ASP A 72 -3.32 14.19 -19.20
CA ASP A 72 -3.36 15.50 -19.85
C ASP A 72 -2.31 15.59 -20.95
N LEU A 73 -1.20 14.88 -20.77
CA LEU A 73 -0.06 14.85 -21.68
C LEU A 73 0.13 13.50 -22.37
N ASP A 74 -0.68 12.50 -22.02
CA ASP A 74 -0.60 11.10 -22.48
C ASP A 74 0.82 10.51 -22.35
N VAL A 75 1.44 10.72 -21.19
CA VAL A 75 2.81 10.25 -20.90
C VAL A 75 2.89 9.45 -19.62
N ARG A 76 3.73 8.41 -19.65
CA ARG A 76 4.15 7.68 -18.46
C ARG A 76 5.06 8.57 -17.61
N ARG A 77 4.72 8.70 -16.33
CA ARG A 77 5.43 9.51 -15.34
C ARG A 77 6.37 8.70 -14.46
N GLY A 78 6.18 7.38 -14.39
CA GLY A 78 7.03 6.50 -13.62
C GLY A 78 6.24 5.40 -12.93
N VAL A 79 6.77 4.92 -11.82
CA VAL A 79 6.18 3.83 -11.02
C VAL A 79 6.04 4.27 -9.58
N VAL A 80 4.95 3.87 -8.90
CA VAL A 80 4.79 4.08 -7.46
C VAL A 80 5.78 3.20 -6.70
N LEU A 81 6.63 3.81 -5.89
CA LEU A 81 7.58 3.12 -5.01
C LEU A 81 6.98 2.80 -3.65
N GLU A 82 6.27 3.76 -3.07
CA GLU A 82 5.65 3.66 -1.77
C GLU A 82 4.43 4.57 -1.65
N VAL A 83 3.59 4.27 -0.66
CA VAL A 83 2.46 5.11 -0.27
C VAL A 83 2.75 5.66 1.12
N LEU A 84 2.90 6.98 1.21
CA LEU A 84 3.16 7.70 2.44
C LEU A 84 1.83 8.09 3.09
N ALA A 85 1.56 7.55 4.26
CA ALA A 85 0.39 7.93 5.06
C ALA A 85 0.64 9.28 5.75
N MET A 86 0.03 10.35 5.26
CA MET A 86 0.08 11.68 5.88
C MET A 86 -1.22 11.98 6.62
N PRO A 87 -1.25 12.90 7.61
CA PRO A 87 -2.44 13.15 8.45
C PRO A 87 -3.73 13.50 7.69
N SER A 88 -3.60 14.06 6.49
CA SER A 88 -4.73 14.57 5.69
C SER A 88 -5.06 13.73 4.46
N THR A 89 -4.08 13.01 3.89
CA THR A 89 -4.24 12.21 2.67
C THR A 89 -3.06 11.27 2.52
N ASP A 90 -3.25 10.15 1.85
CA ASP A 90 -2.12 9.37 1.36
C ASP A 90 -1.40 10.12 0.23
N VAL A 91 -0.10 9.89 0.10
CA VAL A 91 0.75 10.48 -0.93
C VAL A 91 1.54 9.38 -1.62
N TYR A 92 1.45 9.31 -2.95
CA TYR A 92 2.21 8.36 -3.75
C TYR A 92 3.60 8.93 -4.04
N ALA A 93 4.64 8.22 -3.65
CA ALA A 93 6.00 8.51 -4.07
C ALA A 93 6.26 7.82 -5.42
N VAL A 94 6.37 8.61 -6.48
CA VAL A 94 6.52 8.12 -7.85
C VAL A 94 7.94 8.35 -8.32
N ARG A 95 8.58 7.32 -8.86
CA ARG A 95 9.92 7.42 -9.45
C ARG A 95 9.82 7.45 -10.98
N PRO A 96 10.17 8.58 -11.63
CA PRO A 96 10.38 8.66 -13.07
C PRO A 96 11.61 7.85 -13.50
N ASP A 97 11.67 7.45 -14.77
CA ASP A 97 12.74 6.59 -15.33
C ASP A 97 14.16 7.21 -15.29
N GLY A 98 14.30 8.48 -14.91
CA GLY A 98 15.60 9.16 -14.82
C GLY A 98 15.60 10.40 -13.93
N GLY A 99 14.67 10.49 -12.98
CA GLY A 99 14.49 11.65 -12.11
C GLY A 99 14.45 11.29 -10.63
N GLY A 100 14.42 12.33 -9.80
CA GLY A 100 14.13 12.18 -8.37
C GLY A 100 12.67 11.78 -8.12
N GLU A 101 12.39 11.35 -6.91
CA GLU A 101 11.04 10.99 -6.49
C GLU A 101 10.11 12.20 -6.51
N VAL A 102 8.89 11.99 -7.01
CA VAL A 102 7.84 13.00 -7.10
C VAL A 102 6.66 12.55 -6.24
N LEU A 103 6.18 13.44 -5.39
CA LEU A 103 5.09 13.18 -4.46
C LEU A 103 3.76 13.61 -5.07
N ILE A 104 2.84 12.66 -5.25
CA ILE A 104 1.49 12.91 -5.80
C ILE A 104 0.46 12.66 -4.70
N PRO A 105 -0.33 13.67 -4.28
CA PRO A 105 -1.42 13.45 -3.33
C PRO A 105 -2.49 12.52 -3.91
N ALA A 106 -2.88 11.49 -3.15
CA ALA A 106 -3.87 10.49 -3.54
C ALA A 106 -5.32 11.00 -3.38
N VAL A 107 -5.61 12.19 -3.91
CA VAL A 107 -6.94 12.81 -3.87
C VAL A 107 -7.57 12.79 -5.26
N LYS A 108 -8.91 12.77 -5.33
CA LYS A 108 -9.68 12.72 -6.58
C LYS A 108 -9.35 13.83 -7.59
N ASN A 109 -8.75 14.92 -7.15
CA ASN A 109 -8.32 16.00 -8.04
C ASN A 109 -7.09 15.61 -8.88
N PHE A 110 -6.21 14.76 -8.33
CA PHE A 110 -5.00 14.30 -9.01
C PHE A 110 -5.14 12.88 -9.52
N VAL A 111 -5.75 11.97 -8.77
CA VAL A 111 -5.92 10.56 -9.14
C VAL A 111 -7.29 10.36 -9.76
N VAL A 112 -7.32 10.07 -11.06
CA VAL A 112 -8.53 9.92 -11.86
C VAL A 112 -9.06 8.50 -11.80
N SER A 113 -8.17 7.52 -11.96
CA SER A 113 -8.52 6.10 -11.88
C SER A 113 -7.32 5.26 -11.47
N ILE A 114 -7.60 4.14 -10.80
CA ILE A 114 -6.62 3.12 -10.44
C ILE A 114 -7.15 1.80 -10.97
N ASP A 115 -6.36 1.15 -11.81
CA ASP A 115 -6.59 -0.18 -12.34
C ASP A 115 -5.48 -1.09 -11.82
N THR A 116 -5.77 -1.81 -10.74
CA THR A 116 -4.79 -2.69 -10.09
C THR A 116 -4.53 -3.97 -10.88
N GLU A 117 -5.48 -4.40 -11.74
CA GLU A 117 -5.27 -5.56 -12.63
C GLU A 117 -4.28 -5.23 -13.75
N ALA A 118 -4.41 -4.05 -14.34
CA ALA A 118 -3.46 -3.54 -15.34
C ALA A 118 -2.22 -2.88 -14.73
N GLN A 119 -2.12 -2.84 -13.39
CA GLN A 119 -1.10 -2.10 -12.64
C GLN A 119 -0.91 -0.66 -13.13
N ARG A 120 -2.01 0.06 -13.35
CA ARG A 120 -2.02 1.40 -13.95
C ARG A 120 -2.81 2.40 -13.12
N ILE A 121 -2.17 3.52 -12.81
CA ILE A 121 -2.78 4.68 -12.16
C ILE A 121 -2.80 5.82 -13.16
N THR A 122 -3.98 6.43 -13.35
CA THR A 122 -4.16 7.58 -14.22
C THR A 122 -4.29 8.83 -13.36
N VAL A 123 -3.45 9.82 -13.65
CA VAL A 123 -3.41 11.10 -12.95
C VAL A 123 -3.61 12.27 -13.89
N GLN A 124 -4.01 13.42 -13.33
CA GLN A 124 -4.20 14.67 -14.05
C GLN A 124 -3.63 15.85 -13.26
N GLY A 125 -3.30 16.95 -13.93
CA GLY A 125 -2.85 18.19 -13.29
C GLY A 125 -1.50 18.07 -12.56
N VAL A 126 -0.75 16.99 -12.77
CA VAL A 126 0.52 16.72 -12.07
C VAL A 126 1.74 17.25 -12.80
N ALA A 127 1.59 17.79 -14.01
CA ALA A 127 2.71 18.16 -14.88
C ALA A 127 3.75 19.07 -14.21
N GLU A 128 3.31 19.99 -13.34
CA GLU A 128 4.22 20.91 -12.62
C GLU A 128 5.06 20.20 -11.56
N LEU A 129 4.53 19.15 -10.90
CA LEU A 129 5.24 18.36 -9.89
C LEU A 129 6.47 17.64 -10.47
N PHE A 130 6.44 17.33 -11.77
CA PHE A 130 7.53 16.68 -12.48
C PHE A 130 8.56 17.66 -13.09
N LYS A 131 8.32 18.98 -13.04
CA LYS A 131 9.23 20.00 -13.57
C LYS A 131 10.28 20.46 -12.57
N GLU A 132 10.05 20.29 -11.26
CA GLU A 132 10.96 20.75 -10.20
C GLU A 132 12.30 19.98 -10.10
N GLY A 133 12.52 18.95 -10.92
CA GLY A 133 13.75 18.17 -10.96
C GLY A 133 14.94 18.77 -11.74
N LYS A 134 14.82 19.98 -12.31
CA LYS A 134 15.97 20.70 -12.90
C LYS A 134 16.41 21.83 -11.95
N GLY A 135 17.04 21.47 -10.85
CA GLY A 135 17.48 22.41 -9.83
C GLY A 135 18.71 21.93 -9.07
N SER A 136 19.88 22.25 -9.64
CA SER A 136 21.23 22.26 -9.07
C SER A 136 22.08 21.00 -9.14
#